data_AF-A0A3N5WRK4-F1
#
_entry.id   AF-A0A3N5WRK4-F1
#
_cell.length_a   1.000
_cell.length_b   1.000
_cell.length_c   1.000
_cell.angle_alpha   90.00
_cell.angle_beta   90.00
_cell.angle_gamma   90.00
#
_symmetry.space_group_name_H-M   'P 1'
#
loop_
_entity.id
_entity.type
_entity.pdbx_description
1 polymer ?
#
loop_
_entity_poly.entity_id
_entity_poly.type
_entity_poly.pdbx_seq_one_letter_code
_entity_poly.pdbx_strand_id
1 'polypeptide(L)'
;MDGQVDIIQLVELAQRGDKPSLERLAGIAGERLRVYVYRLTQDNDLTQEIVQESLLEMCKVLGKLQRADRFWSWLYGIATNKLHRHYRTEKALQHAAASEERRRGSMKERQGGFENLVGQELKQIVSTAMQKLRTRHKAVLIMRCYDGMSYSEIAQSMGCSEFSTRMLFMRAKQALQKELSHNGFGKGSLLAAMVIFGKITAPSEAAAAQLTVPATAMKVGLLASAVSVATTKTALLSLTAAGAVTVGAVMATSGPADSGRPTTAARVASPFGTAGNSGQAYWFYFPAEPDGPMMLRATSGADAANPERRVLQNAYGNYTYEGRTVQVENHRMWMNDLSVFTLPTDSSAMRDFLTRMRGRELDMQPVDAKGRGLLVVVERNAEGANTPPWTMRYRNVLNEDYFQSDWRSDATVVDNRDAMHKRRWTYFRVQGQINGRNVTGVGRIPFIYATSRDHYAWLKLSVGGDFTLTDVDTGAYIVDARNTVLTKYPRGSFFQGLSRPWMGLHTIDTIRRDAAERQVPFQTTMLSDGKDVQVTVIHNPARLVYTIDLETDVVKSIGFFVGQNPVGQLDFEYLQELPPARSEFLAPRAANYRGSLSQDEGILWLMRLANGTLVRSTQ
;
A
#
# COMPACT_ATOMS: atom_id res chain seq x y z
N MET A 1 19.99 33.61 15.39
CA MET A 1 19.65 33.18 14.02
C MET A 1 20.20 31.78 13.84
N ASP A 2 19.49 30.76 14.33
CA ASP A 2 19.92 29.36 14.19
C ASP A 2 19.42 28.84 12.84
N GLY A 3 20.24 29.08 11.82
CA GLY A 3 20.05 28.50 10.50
C GLY A 3 20.08 26.98 10.62
N GLN A 4 18.98 26.34 10.24
CA GLN A 4 18.87 24.90 10.11
C GLN A 4 20.04 24.39 9.26
N VAL A 5 20.93 23.61 9.88
CA VAL A 5 22.15 23.12 9.22
C VAL A 5 21.77 22.17 8.09
N ASP A 6 22.01 22.57 6.85
CA ASP A 6 21.81 21.70 5.71
C ASP A 6 22.98 20.71 5.60
N ILE A 7 22.72 19.46 6.01
CA ILE A 7 23.69 18.37 5.96
C ILE A 7 24.12 18.08 4.52
N ILE A 8 23.24 18.24 3.54
CA ILE A 8 23.58 18.00 2.13
C ILE A 8 24.64 19.00 1.69
N GLN A 9 24.41 20.28 2.00
CA GLN A 9 25.37 21.34 1.72
C GLN A 9 26.72 21.11 2.44
N LEU A 10 26.70 20.70 3.72
CA LEU A 10 27.93 20.39 4.44
C LEU A 10 28.72 19.24 3.81
N VAL A 11 28.04 18.19 3.36
CA VAL A 11 28.67 17.06 2.67
C VAL A 11 29.29 17.52 1.36
N GLU A 12 28.57 18.27 0.55
CA GLU A 12 29.06 18.77 -0.75
C GLU A 12 30.28 19.68 -0.59
N LEU A 13 30.27 20.57 0.41
CA LEU A 13 31.41 21.44 0.72
C LEU A 13 32.60 20.65 1.26
N ALA A 14 32.37 19.69 2.17
CA ALA A 14 33.42 18.83 2.69
C ALA A 14 34.07 17.96 1.60
N GLN A 15 33.28 17.47 0.63
CA GLN A 15 33.77 16.74 -0.53
C GLN A 15 34.68 17.59 -1.44
N ARG A 16 34.48 18.91 -1.47
CA ARG A 16 35.33 19.87 -2.19
C ARG A 16 36.57 20.30 -1.39
N GLY A 17 36.78 19.73 -0.20
CA GLY A 17 37.96 20.00 0.64
C GLY A 17 37.78 21.14 1.65
N ASP A 18 36.55 21.63 1.87
CA ASP A 18 36.29 22.64 2.90
C ASP A 18 36.45 22.04 4.31
N LYS A 19 37.58 22.34 4.96
CA LYS A 19 37.92 21.81 6.29
C LYS A 19 36.90 22.19 7.37
N PRO A 20 36.41 23.45 7.47
CA PRO A 20 35.39 23.81 8.46
C PRO A 20 34.10 23.01 8.29
N SER A 21 33.63 22.78 7.05
CA SER A 21 32.45 21.95 6.79
C SER A 21 32.70 20.49 7.17
N LEU A 22 33.89 19.95 6.89
CA LEU A 22 34.26 18.59 7.28
C LEU A 22 34.29 18.42 8.82
N GLU A 23 34.89 19.37 9.55
CA GLU A 23 34.93 19.36 11.01
C GLU A 23 33.53 19.44 11.62
N ARG A 24 32.69 20.35 11.11
CA ARG A 24 31.29 20.49 11.54
C ARG A 24 30.49 19.22 11.24
N LEU A 25 30.65 18.66 10.04
CA LEU A 25 30.00 17.41 9.64
C LEU A 25 30.45 16.26 10.55
N ALA A 26 31.74 16.15 10.87
CA ALA A 26 32.28 15.13 11.75
C ALA A 26 31.75 15.23 13.18
N GLY A 27 31.59 16.44 13.72
CA GLY A 27 30.98 16.65 15.04
C GLY A 27 29.53 16.18 15.10
N ILE A 28 28.73 16.57 14.10
CA ILE A 28 27.32 16.15 13.98
C ILE A 28 27.21 14.63 13.77
N ALA A 29 28.04 14.08 12.88
CA ALA A 29 28.13 12.66 12.58
C ALA A 29 28.51 11.85 13.82
N GLY A 30 29.49 12.33 14.60
CA GLY A 30 29.99 11.67 15.79
C GLY A 30 28.94 11.50 16.86
N GLU A 31 28.19 12.57 17.18
CA GLU A 31 27.14 12.49 18.19
C GLU A 31 26.03 11.54 17.78
N ARG A 32 25.60 11.60 16.51
CA ARG A 32 24.56 10.70 16.00
C ARG A 32 25.04 9.25 15.91
N LEU A 33 26.29 9.01 15.51
CA LEU A 33 26.89 7.69 15.48
C LEU A 33 27.02 7.09 16.88
N ARG A 34 27.42 7.89 17.87
CA ARG A 34 27.54 7.46 19.26
C ARG A 34 26.24 6.87 19.78
N VAL A 35 25.11 7.55 19.56
CA VAL A 35 23.79 7.05 19.95
C VAL A 35 23.41 5.78 19.18
N TYR A 36 23.65 5.74 17.87
CA TYR A 36 23.35 4.57 17.03
C TYR A 36 24.16 3.34 17.46
N VAL A 37 25.48 3.48 17.60
CA VAL A 37 26.39 2.40 17.96
C VAL A 37 26.16 1.94 19.39
N TYR A 38 25.93 2.85 20.34
CA TYR A 38 25.59 2.48 21.72
C TYR A 38 24.32 1.63 21.80
N ARG A 39 23.30 1.93 20.98
CA ARG A 39 22.09 1.09 20.89
C ARG A 39 22.38 -0.30 20.31
N LEU A 40 23.44 -0.47 19.53
CA LEU A 40 23.85 -1.78 19.01
C LEU A 40 24.66 -2.58 20.02
N THR A 41 25.54 -1.94 20.77
CA THR A 41 26.54 -2.59 21.65
C THR A 41 26.09 -2.63 23.10
N GLN A 42 25.49 -1.54 23.58
CA GLN A 42 25.29 -1.20 25.00
C GLN A 42 26.57 -1.26 25.82
N ASP A 43 27.70 -1.00 25.16
CA ASP A 43 29.05 -0.99 25.71
C ASP A 43 29.69 0.35 25.32
N ASN A 44 30.09 1.14 26.32
CA ASN A 44 30.64 2.48 26.07
C ASN A 44 32.01 2.44 25.39
N ASP A 45 32.87 1.51 25.78
CA ASP A 45 34.25 1.44 25.31
C ASP A 45 34.26 0.99 23.85
N LEU A 46 33.52 -0.09 23.54
CA LEU A 46 33.34 -0.56 22.17
C LEU A 46 32.62 0.50 21.30
N THR A 47 31.69 1.26 21.88
CA THR A 47 31.03 2.36 21.15
C THR A 47 32.04 3.42 20.73
N GLN A 48 32.89 3.87 21.65
CA GLN A 48 33.89 4.89 21.35
C GLN A 48 34.86 4.42 20.25
N GLU A 49 35.35 3.18 20.36
CA GLU A 49 36.23 2.57 19.35
C GLU A 49 35.59 2.58 17.96
N ILE A 50 34.38 2.02 17.83
CA ILE A 50 33.68 1.91 16.55
C ILE A 50 33.32 3.28 15.99
N VAL A 51 32.94 4.24 16.82
CA VAL A 51 32.63 5.62 16.39
C VAL A 51 33.88 6.30 15.83
N GLN A 52 34.99 6.25 16.57
CA GLN A 52 36.25 6.86 16.14
C GLN A 52 36.73 6.28 14.82
N GLU A 53 36.71 4.94 14.70
CA GLU A 53 37.06 4.27 13.46
C GLU A 53 36.14 4.64 12.30
N SER A 54 34.83 4.76 12.56
CA SER A 54 33.83 5.10 11.54
C SER A 54 34.00 6.53 11.05
N LEU A 55 34.28 7.48 11.95
CA LEU A 55 34.56 8.87 11.58
C LEU A 55 35.86 9.00 10.78
N LEU A 56 36.90 8.25 11.16
CA LEU A 56 38.15 8.23 10.41
C LEU A 56 37.92 7.68 8.99
N GLU A 57 37.17 6.59 8.87
CA GLU A 57 36.80 6.02 7.57
C GLU A 57 35.95 7.01 6.76
N MET A 58 34.95 7.63 7.39
CA MET A 58 34.13 8.67 6.80
C MET A 58 35.00 9.75 6.16
N CYS A 59 35.95 10.35 6.89
CA CYS A 59 36.84 11.39 6.36
C CYS A 59 37.68 10.90 5.16
N LYS A 60 38.13 9.64 5.17
CA LYS A 60 38.95 9.05 4.08
C LYS A 60 38.16 8.83 2.80
N VAL A 61 36.90 8.40 2.92
CA VAL A 61 36.10 7.95 1.77
C VAL A 61 34.91 8.83 1.44
N LEU A 62 34.73 9.97 2.13
CA LEU A 62 33.63 10.91 1.88
C LEU A 62 33.54 11.36 0.41
N GLY A 63 34.68 11.57 -0.25
CA GLY A 63 34.73 11.92 -1.67
C GLY A 63 34.19 10.84 -2.62
N LYS A 64 34.04 9.59 -2.17
CA LYS A 64 33.45 8.49 -2.94
C LYS A 64 31.92 8.40 -2.79
N LEU A 65 31.33 9.17 -1.87
CA LEU A 65 29.90 9.22 -1.68
C LEU A 65 29.26 9.94 -2.88
N GLN A 66 28.56 9.19 -3.72
CA GLN A 66 27.98 9.70 -4.97
C GLN A 66 26.87 10.73 -4.74
N ARG A 67 26.15 10.65 -3.61
CA ARG A 67 25.01 11.49 -3.32
C ARG A 67 24.99 11.92 -1.86
N ALA A 68 24.96 13.23 -1.63
CA ALA A 68 25.00 13.83 -0.30
C ALA A 68 23.74 13.53 0.54
N ASP A 69 22.57 13.38 -0.09
CA ASP A 69 21.31 13.04 0.60
C ASP A 69 21.31 11.64 1.25
N ARG A 70 22.27 10.78 0.85
CA ARG A 70 22.46 9.42 1.39
C ARG A 70 23.50 9.33 2.50
N PHE A 71 24.03 10.46 2.96
CA PHE A 71 25.13 10.48 3.94
C PHE A 71 24.87 9.61 5.17
N TRP A 72 23.68 9.68 5.76
CA TRP A 72 23.35 8.92 6.98
C TRP A 72 23.27 7.41 6.76
N SER A 73 22.61 6.96 5.70
CA SER A 73 22.51 5.52 5.41
C SER A 73 23.90 4.93 5.11
N TRP A 74 24.72 5.66 4.36
CA TRP A 74 26.10 5.28 4.06
C TRP A 74 26.97 5.19 5.32
N LEU A 75 26.93 6.21 6.18
CA LEU A 75 27.71 6.26 7.41
C LEU A 75 27.32 5.15 8.40
N TYR A 76 26.03 4.85 8.54
CA TYR A 76 25.57 3.71 9.33
C TYR A 76 26.01 2.37 8.76
N GLY A 77 26.15 2.28 7.43
CA GLY A 77 26.71 1.11 6.77
C GLY A 77 28.16 0.88 7.18
N ILE A 78 28.98 1.93 7.20
CA ILE A 78 30.37 1.88 7.68
C ILE A 78 30.43 1.36 9.13
N ALA A 79 29.69 2.00 10.04
CA ALA A 79 29.72 1.63 11.46
C ALA A 79 29.21 0.21 11.71
N THR A 80 28.14 -0.20 11.03
CA THR A 80 27.56 -1.55 11.16
C THR A 80 28.51 -2.62 10.63
N ASN A 81 29.22 -2.35 9.54
CA ASN A 81 30.20 -3.26 8.97
C ASN A 81 31.44 -3.42 9.87
N LYS A 82 31.92 -2.32 10.47
CA LYS A 82 33.00 -2.34 11.46
C LYS A 82 32.61 -3.16 12.69
N LEU A 83 31.43 -2.91 13.23
CA LEU A 83 30.93 -3.67 14.38
C LEU A 83 30.74 -5.16 14.05
N HIS A 84 30.26 -5.49 12.84
CA HIS A 84 30.14 -6.88 12.40
C HIS A 84 31.51 -7.57 12.33
N ARG A 85 32.54 -6.87 11.82
CA ARG A 85 33.91 -7.36 11.76
C ARG A 85 34.46 -7.62 13.16
N HIS A 86 34.27 -6.67 14.09
CA HIS A 86 34.69 -6.81 15.48
C HIS A 86 34.12 -8.10 16.12
N TYR A 87 32.80 -8.28 16.11
CA TYR A 87 32.16 -9.48 16.68
C TYR A 87 32.54 -10.79 15.97
N ARG A 88 32.83 -10.77 14.66
CA ARG A 88 33.28 -11.96 13.94
C ARG A 88 34.68 -12.37 14.39
N THR A 89 35.59 -11.41 14.56
CA THR A 89 36.95 -11.63 15.05
C THR A 89 36.93 -12.09 16.50
N GLU A 90 36.15 -11.41 17.36
CA GLU A 90 36.00 -11.77 18.77
C GLU A 90 35.45 -13.19 18.94
N LYS A 91 34.42 -13.56 18.16
CA LYS A 91 33.88 -14.92 18.19
C LYS A 91 34.88 -15.97 17.68
N ALA A 92 35.71 -15.63 16.69
CA ALA A 92 36.79 -16.51 16.23
C ALA A 92 37.87 -16.70 17.32
N LEU A 93 38.21 -15.62 18.03
CA LEU A 93 39.13 -15.65 19.18
C LEU A 93 38.55 -16.41 20.37
N GLN A 94 37.26 -16.25 20.66
CA GLN A 94 36.55 -17.01 21.70
C GLN A 94 36.42 -18.49 21.32
N HIS A 95 36.21 -18.84 20.06
CA HIS A 95 36.25 -20.25 19.61
C HIS A 95 37.66 -20.86 19.70
N ALA A 96 38.71 -20.06 19.48
CA ALA A 96 40.09 -20.47 19.69
C ALA A 96 40.48 -20.56 21.18
N ALA A 97 39.89 -19.72 22.04
CA ALA A 97 40.12 -19.72 23.49
C ALA A 97 39.22 -20.73 24.25
N ALA A 98 38.05 -21.09 23.70
CA ALA A 98 37.14 -22.08 24.27
C ALA A 98 37.65 -23.52 24.20
N SER A 99 38.79 -23.78 23.51
CA SER A 99 39.53 -25.04 23.67
C SER A 99 40.36 -25.08 24.96
N GLU A 100 40.55 -23.95 25.65
CA GLU A 100 41.49 -23.84 26.79
C GLU A 100 40.80 -23.49 28.14
N GLU A 101 39.65 -22.79 28.16
CA GLU A 101 39.13 -22.22 29.41
C GLU A 101 37.74 -22.74 29.83
N ARG A 102 37.62 -24.04 30.11
CA ARG A 102 36.45 -24.61 30.84
C ARG A 102 36.66 -24.50 32.35
N ARG A 103 36.85 -23.29 32.91
CA ARG A 103 36.90 -23.06 34.39
C ARG A 103 36.93 -21.57 34.80
N ARG A 104 35.76 -20.96 35.05
CA ARG A 104 35.43 -20.04 36.18
C ARG A 104 34.27 -19.10 35.81
N GLY A 105 33.22 -19.10 36.63
CA GLY A 105 32.15 -18.10 36.58
C GLY A 105 32.42 -16.94 37.54
N SER A 106 31.80 -15.80 37.29
CA SER A 106 31.28 -14.93 38.36
C SER A 106 30.24 -13.95 37.80
N MET A 107 29.17 -13.80 38.57
CA MET A 107 28.08 -12.85 38.40
C MET A 107 28.39 -11.63 39.29
N LYS A 108 28.14 -10.40 38.83
CA LYS A 108 28.24 -9.19 39.65
C LYS A 108 26.87 -8.53 39.79
N GLU A 109 26.31 -8.61 40.99
CA GLU A 109 25.18 -7.81 41.46
C GLU A 109 25.65 -6.43 41.95
N ARG A 110 24.78 -5.43 41.79
CA ARG A 110 24.77 -4.21 42.63
C ARG A 110 23.32 -3.80 42.94
N GLN A 111 23.08 -3.49 44.20
CA GLN A 111 21.82 -3.17 44.89
C GLN A 111 21.27 -1.75 44.63
N GLY A 112 19.94 -1.58 44.79
CA GLY A 112 19.33 -0.30 45.22
C GLY A 112 17.80 -0.15 45.03
N GLY A 113 17.02 -0.21 46.13
CA GLY A 113 15.75 0.54 46.33
C GLY A 113 14.42 -0.13 45.96
N PHE A 114 13.61 -0.49 46.97
CA PHE A 114 12.44 -1.39 46.86
C PHE A 114 11.13 -0.80 46.28
N GLU A 115 11.11 0.43 45.76
CA GLU A 115 9.96 0.99 45.01
C GLU A 115 10.31 1.33 43.53
N ASN A 116 11.57 1.13 43.13
CA ASN A 116 12.09 1.26 41.75
C ASN A 116 12.27 -0.09 41.01
N LEU A 117 12.06 -1.20 41.71
CA LEU A 117 12.36 -2.56 41.23
C LEU A 117 11.59 -2.94 39.96
N VAL A 118 10.28 -2.68 39.92
CA VAL A 118 9.43 -3.05 38.76
C VAL A 118 9.86 -2.32 37.48
N GLY A 119 10.31 -1.07 37.60
CA GLY A 119 10.80 -0.28 36.46
C GLY A 119 12.20 -0.69 36.01
N GLN A 120 13.09 -1.04 36.94
CA GLN A 120 14.45 -1.50 36.62
C GLN A 120 14.45 -2.92 36.02
N GLU A 121 13.63 -3.82 36.54
CA GLU A 121 13.43 -5.17 36.00
C GLU A 121 12.95 -5.10 34.54
N LEU A 122 11.97 -4.25 34.25
CA LEU A 122 11.45 -4.06 32.89
C LEU A 122 12.53 -3.53 31.93
N LYS A 123 13.30 -2.53 32.37
CA LYS A 123 14.43 -1.98 31.62
C LYS A 123 15.49 -3.05 31.34
N GLN A 124 15.81 -3.86 32.35
CA GLN A 124 16.79 -4.94 32.24
C GLN A 124 16.33 -6.01 31.27
N ILE A 125 15.08 -6.45 31.35
CA ILE A 125 14.52 -7.45 30.44
C ILE A 125 14.59 -6.95 28.99
N VAL A 126 14.17 -5.71 28.73
CA VAL A 126 14.20 -5.11 27.39
C VAL A 126 15.63 -5.00 26.88
N SER A 127 16.56 -4.55 27.72
CA SER A 127 17.99 -4.45 27.39
C SER A 127 18.55 -5.84 27.02
N THR A 128 18.34 -6.84 27.86
CA THR A 128 18.81 -8.21 27.63
C THR A 128 18.17 -8.82 26.37
N ALA A 129 16.87 -8.59 26.13
CA ALA A 129 16.20 -9.05 24.93
C ALA A 129 16.82 -8.45 23.66
N MET A 130 17.16 -7.16 23.68
CA MET A 130 17.86 -6.49 22.58
C MET A 130 19.28 -7.03 22.39
N GLN A 131 20.05 -7.28 23.46
CA GLN A 131 21.41 -7.83 23.36
C GLN A 131 21.46 -9.21 22.70
N LYS A 132 20.46 -10.06 22.96
CA LYS A 132 20.36 -11.41 22.37
C LYS A 132 20.07 -11.42 20.87
N LEU A 133 19.59 -10.31 20.31
CA LEU A 133 19.37 -10.21 18.88
C LEU A 133 20.70 -10.20 18.11
N ARG A 134 20.70 -10.80 16.93
CA ARG A 134 21.81 -10.66 15.97
C ARG A 134 22.03 -9.18 15.65
N THR A 135 23.29 -8.76 15.45
CA THR A 135 23.64 -7.36 15.14
C THR A 135 22.83 -6.78 13.98
N ARG A 136 22.62 -7.55 12.92
CA ARG A 136 21.79 -7.13 11.78
C ARG A 136 20.31 -6.93 12.13
N HIS A 137 19.76 -7.70 13.08
CA HIS A 137 18.40 -7.50 13.59
C HIS A 137 18.29 -6.22 14.43
N LYS A 138 19.27 -5.95 15.31
CA LYS A 138 19.31 -4.68 16.07
C LYS A 138 19.40 -3.48 15.13
N ALA A 139 20.33 -3.53 14.16
CA ALA A 139 20.56 -2.46 13.20
C ALA A 139 19.30 -2.06 12.42
N VAL A 140 18.59 -3.04 11.85
CA VAL A 140 17.35 -2.76 11.10
C VAL A 140 16.24 -2.19 11.99
N LEU A 141 16.13 -2.64 13.25
CA LEU A 141 15.16 -2.09 14.22
C LEU A 141 15.52 -0.65 14.59
N ILE A 142 16.78 -0.36 14.88
CA ILE A 142 17.22 0.95 15.34
C ILE A 142 17.06 1.99 14.24
N MET A 143 17.58 1.71 13.03
CA MET A 143 17.46 2.62 11.89
C MET A 143 15.99 2.90 11.54
N ARG A 144 15.13 1.89 11.66
CA ARG A 144 13.71 2.06 11.36
C ARG A 144 12.96 2.83 12.46
N CYS A 145 13.16 2.47 13.72
CA CYS A 145 12.34 2.92 14.83
C CYS A 145 12.80 4.23 15.48
N TYR A 146 14.10 4.53 15.44
CA TYR A 146 14.64 5.76 16.03
C TYR A 146 15.11 6.77 14.99
N ASP A 147 15.68 6.30 13.88
CA ASP A 147 16.18 7.20 12.81
C ASP A 147 15.14 7.47 11.72
N GLY A 148 13.97 6.82 11.81
CA GLY A 148 12.86 7.03 10.89
C GLY A 148 13.16 6.65 9.44
N MET A 149 14.24 5.90 9.19
CA MET A 149 14.70 5.55 7.87
C MET A 149 13.70 4.64 7.16
N SER A 150 13.58 4.83 5.85
CA SER A 150 12.88 3.90 4.97
C SER A 150 13.67 2.60 4.77
N TYR A 151 13.02 1.50 4.45
CA TYR A 151 13.63 0.23 4.09
C TYR A 151 14.55 0.37 2.88
N SER A 152 14.33 1.36 2.01
CA SER A 152 15.23 1.60 0.87
C SER A 152 16.52 2.28 1.33
N GLU A 153 16.46 3.26 2.23
CA GLU A 153 17.64 3.85 2.90
C GLU A 153 18.38 2.78 3.74
N ILE A 154 17.65 1.95 4.48
CA ILE A 154 18.24 0.87 5.28
C ILE A 154 18.86 -0.20 4.37
N ALA A 155 18.22 -0.57 3.27
CA ALA A 155 18.73 -1.52 2.29
C ALA A 155 20.09 -1.08 1.73
N GLN A 156 20.23 0.21 1.42
CA GLN A 156 21.51 0.80 1.01
C GLN A 156 22.54 0.71 2.12
N SER A 157 22.19 1.08 3.35
CA SER A 157 23.07 0.98 4.51
C SER A 157 23.59 -0.45 4.74
N MET A 158 22.70 -1.43 4.57
CA MET A 158 22.99 -2.84 4.83
C MET A 158 23.53 -3.61 3.61
N GLY A 159 23.66 -2.96 2.45
CA GLY A 159 24.11 -3.58 1.21
C GLY A 159 23.23 -4.76 0.74
N CYS A 160 21.91 -4.62 0.83
CA CYS A 160 20.97 -5.67 0.39
C CYS A 160 19.74 -5.05 -0.31
N SER A 161 18.82 -5.88 -0.82
CA SER A 161 17.61 -5.36 -1.47
C SER A 161 16.57 -4.84 -0.47
N GLU A 162 15.71 -3.92 -0.89
CA GLU A 162 14.60 -3.40 -0.07
C GLU A 162 13.68 -4.54 0.41
N PHE A 163 13.40 -5.53 -0.45
CA PHE A 163 12.68 -6.74 -0.09
C PHE A 163 13.39 -7.54 1.01
N SER A 164 14.71 -7.74 0.88
CA SER A 164 15.52 -8.44 1.90
C SER A 164 15.53 -7.70 3.23
N THR A 165 15.48 -6.36 3.18
CA THR A 165 15.42 -5.50 4.36
C THR A 165 14.09 -5.59 5.08
N ARG A 166 12.96 -5.56 4.35
CA ARG A 166 11.62 -5.83 4.93
C ARG A 166 11.59 -7.19 5.63
N MET A 167 12.13 -8.21 4.95
CA MET A 167 12.28 -9.56 5.51
C MET A 167 13.10 -9.59 6.79
N LEU A 168 14.24 -8.89 6.79
CA LEU A 168 15.12 -8.79 7.94
C LEU A 168 14.43 -8.08 9.11
N PHE A 169 13.70 -7.00 8.83
CA PHE A 169 12.95 -6.25 9.85
C PHE A 169 11.84 -7.10 10.48
N MET A 170 11.06 -7.83 9.67
CA MET A 170 10.04 -8.75 10.18
C MET A 170 10.63 -9.84 11.06
N ARG A 171 11.73 -10.46 10.62
CA ARG A 171 12.46 -11.46 11.41
C ARG A 171 13.03 -10.85 12.69
N ALA A 172 13.52 -9.62 12.65
CA ALA A 172 14.01 -8.90 13.82
C ALA A 172 12.88 -8.64 14.83
N LYS A 173 11.71 -8.21 14.38
CA LYS A 173 10.52 -8.06 15.22
C LYS A 173 10.10 -9.37 15.86
N GLN A 174 10.04 -10.46 15.08
CA GLN A 174 9.66 -11.78 15.59
C GLN A 174 10.69 -12.31 16.59
N ALA A 175 11.99 -12.11 16.33
CA ALA A 175 13.05 -12.48 17.25
C ALA A 175 12.94 -11.68 18.56
N LEU A 176 12.72 -10.37 18.49
CA LEU A 176 12.55 -9.54 19.68
C LEU A 176 11.28 -9.92 20.45
N GLN A 177 10.16 -10.14 19.76
CA GLN A 177 8.92 -10.60 20.37
C GLN A 177 9.11 -11.95 21.08
N LYS A 178 9.87 -12.87 20.47
CA LYS A 178 10.22 -14.14 21.10
C LYS A 178 11.04 -13.92 22.36
N GLU A 179 12.10 -13.11 22.32
CA GLU A 179 12.91 -12.83 23.52
C GLU A 179 12.09 -12.16 24.63
N LEU A 180 11.21 -11.21 24.30
CA LEU A 180 10.32 -10.57 25.25
C LEU A 180 9.30 -11.55 25.85
N SER A 181 8.72 -12.45 25.04
CA SER A 181 7.72 -13.41 25.53
C SER A 181 8.30 -14.44 26.50
N HIS A 182 9.58 -14.81 26.34
CA HIS A 182 10.27 -15.68 27.31
C HIS A 182 10.41 -15.01 28.69
N ASN A 183 10.26 -13.69 28.78
CA ASN A 183 10.36 -12.91 30.01
C ASN A 183 8.99 -12.33 30.43
N GLY A 184 7.88 -13.01 30.08
CA GLY A 184 6.54 -12.68 30.58
C GLY A 184 5.79 -11.56 29.83
N PHE A 185 6.34 -11.01 28.75
CA PHE A 185 5.64 -9.99 27.97
C PHE A 185 4.60 -10.58 26.99
N GLY A 186 3.41 -9.96 26.95
CA GLY A 186 2.35 -10.29 25.99
C GLY A 186 2.69 -9.92 24.54
N LYS A 187 1.99 -10.53 23.57
CA LYS A 187 2.26 -10.39 22.12
C LYS A 187 2.21 -8.94 21.58
N GLY A 188 1.61 -7.98 22.30
CA GLY A 188 1.50 -6.56 21.93
C GLY A 188 2.57 -5.63 22.52
N SER A 189 3.56 -6.13 23.26
CA SER A 189 4.52 -5.32 24.03
C SER A 189 5.66 -4.69 23.23
N LEU A 190 5.79 -5.01 21.94
CA LEU A 190 6.97 -4.69 21.15
C LEU A 190 7.22 -3.17 21.05
N LEU A 191 6.17 -2.38 20.91
CA LEU A 191 6.28 -0.91 20.87
C LEU A 191 6.73 -0.35 22.22
N ALA A 192 6.14 -0.82 23.32
CA ALA A 192 6.52 -0.40 24.66
C ALA A 192 7.99 -0.75 24.95
N ALA A 193 8.44 -1.95 24.55
CA ALA A 193 9.83 -2.36 24.67
C ALA A 193 10.76 -1.44 23.88
N MET A 194 10.40 -1.04 22.65
CA MET A 194 11.21 -0.08 21.89
C MET A 194 11.22 1.31 22.53
N VAL A 195 10.11 1.81 23.08
CA VAL A 195 10.11 3.10 23.79
C VAL A 195 11.01 3.03 25.03
N ILE A 196 10.90 1.97 25.83
CA ILE A 196 11.75 1.75 27.00
C ILE A 196 13.21 1.69 26.60
N PHE A 197 13.55 0.91 25.57
CA PHE A 197 14.91 0.79 25.06
C PHE A 197 15.47 2.13 24.59
N GLY A 198 14.67 2.92 23.86
CA GLY A 198 15.05 4.26 23.43
C GLY A 198 15.36 5.18 24.61
N LYS A 199 14.53 5.15 25.66
CA LYS A 199 14.72 5.96 26.87
C LYS A 199 15.97 5.57 27.67
N ILE A 200 16.25 4.27 27.84
CA ILE A 200 17.45 3.83 28.58
C ILE A 200 18.76 4.02 27.82
N THR A 201 18.69 4.14 26.48
CA THR A 201 19.86 4.36 25.62
C THR A 201 20.01 5.80 25.17
N ALA A 202 19.17 6.71 25.68
CA ALA A 202 19.24 8.12 25.34
C ALA A 202 20.51 8.75 25.96
N PRO A 203 21.17 9.67 25.25
CA PRO A 203 22.41 10.29 25.72
C PRO A 203 22.20 11.25 26.90
N SER A 204 20.97 11.71 27.14
CA SER A 204 20.60 12.61 28.24
C SER A 204 19.12 12.47 28.58
N GLU A 205 18.70 12.95 29.75
CA GLU A 205 17.29 12.97 30.16
C GLU A 205 16.42 13.83 29.22
N ALA A 206 16.95 14.95 28.74
CA ALA A 206 16.27 15.80 27.76
C ALA A 206 16.03 15.05 26.43
N ALA A 207 17.02 14.29 25.95
CA ALA A 207 16.87 13.46 24.76
C ALA A 207 15.88 12.31 25.01
N ALA A 208 15.87 11.72 26.21
CA ALA A 208 14.92 10.66 26.59
C ALA A 208 13.47 11.17 26.64
N ALA A 209 13.27 12.42 27.09
CA ALA A 209 11.95 13.05 27.17
C ALA A 209 11.37 13.36 25.79
N GLN A 210 12.21 13.71 24.81
CA GLN A 210 11.80 14.02 23.44
C GLN A 210 11.69 12.77 22.55
N LEU A 211 12.11 11.60 23.03
CA LEU A 211 12.14 10.38 22.24
C LEU A 211 10.73 9.81 22.01
N THR A 212 10.35 9.73 20.75
CA THR A 212 9.14 9.05 20.30
C THR A 212 9.47 7.93 19.33
N VAL A 213 8.96 6.72 19.58
CA VAL A 213 8.93 5.66 18.58
C VAL A 213 7.51 5.63 18.03
N PRO A 214 7.28 6.05 16.78
CA PRO A 214 5.93 6.06 16.27
C PRO A 214 5.48 4.60 16.05
N ALA A 215 4.22 4.29 16.39
CA ALA A 215 3.64 2.96 16.17
C ALA A 215 3.76 2.52 14.69
N THR A 216 3.88 3.50 13.80
CA THR A 216 4.16 3.38 12.37
C THR A 216 5.45 2.66 12.05
N ALA A 217 6.51 2.95 12.80
CA ALA A 217 7.82 2.36 12.56
C ALA A 217 7.81 0.86 12.89
N MET A 218 6.90 0.41 13.75
CA MET A 218 6.73 -1.01 14.08
C MET A 218 5.92 -1.79 13.04
N LYS A 219 5.33 -1.13 12.03
CA LYS A 219 4.58 -1.79 10.96
C LYS A 219 5.38 -1.77 9.65
N VAL A 220 5.13 -2.73 8.78
CA VAL A 220 5.61 -2.65 7.40
C VAL A 220 4.53 -1.91 6.61
N GLY A 221 4.81 -0.65 6.26
CA GLY A 221 3.94 0.26 5.50
C GLY A 221 2.67 0.80 6.18
N LEU A 222 1.71 1.29 5.37
CA LEU A 222 0.81 2.41 5.71
C LEU A 222 -0.24 2.21 6.83
N LEU A 223 -0.43 1.00 7.37
CA LEU A 223 -1.15 0.86 8.65
C LEU A 223 -0.48 1.64 9.80
N ALA A 224 0.72 2.13 9.54
CA ALA A 224 1.40 3.22 10.18
C ALA A 224 0.59 4.52 10.32
N SER A 225 0.32 5.23 9.23
CA SER A 225 -0.10 6.64 9.27
C SER A 225 -1.59 6.87 9.08
N ALA A 226 -2.36 5.86 8.68
CA ALA A 226 -3.80 5.96 8.46
C ALA A 226 -4.63 5.12 9.43
N VAL A 227 -4.33 5.16 10.73
CA VAL A 227 -5.31 4.75 11.75
C VAL A 227 -6.38 5.84 11.82
N SER A 228 -7.27 5.89 10.83
CA SER A 228 -8.62 6.34 11.12
C SER A 228 -9.19 5.30 12.08
N VAL A 229 -9.26 5.68 13.36
CA VAL A 229 -9.86 4.87 14.42
C VAL A 229 -11.31 4.59 14.02
N ALA A 230 -11.54 3.42 13.41
CA ALA A 230 -12.86 2.81 13.42
C ALA A 230 -13.07 2.26 14.83
N THR A 231 -14.07 2.81 15.50
CA THR A 231 -14.51 2.55 16.87
C THR A 231 -14.61 1.05 17.20
N THR A 232 -13.58 0.50 17.85
CA THR A 232 -13.75 -0.66 18.73
C THR A 232 -12.93 -0.43 20.00
N LYS A 233 -13.62 -0.53 21.14
CA LYS A 233 -13.26 -0.06 22.49
C LYS A 233 -12.01 -0.67 23.16
N THR A 234 -11.03 -1.22 22.43
CA THR A 234 -10.03 -2.13 23.03
C THR A 234 -8.57 -1.92 22.58
N ALA A 235 -8.11 -0.70 22.37
CA ALA A 235 -6.66 -0.44 22.23
C ALA A 235 -6.23 0.96 22.67
N LEU A 236 -6.39 1.27 23.96
CA LEU A 236 -5.68 2.38 24.60
C LEU A 236 -4.97 1.86 25.86
N LEU A 237 -3.78 1.27 25.68
CA LEU A 237 -2.83 1.09 26.79
C LEU A 237 -1.57 1.90 26.45
N SER A 238 -1.65 3.19 26.71
CA SER A 238 -0.49 4.07 26.86
C SER A 238 0.01 3.96 28.30
N LEU A 239 1.08 3.20 28.54
CA LEU A 239 1.80 3.23 29.82
C LEU A 239 2.64 4.51 29.86
N THR A 240 2.03 5.62 30.30
CA THR A 240 2.75 6.83 30.74
C THR A 240 2.88 6.78 32.26
N ALA A 241 4.08 6.48 32.77
CA ALA A 241 4.49 7.07 34.03
C ALA A 241 4.98 8.49 33.71
N ALA A 242 4.14 9.47 34.05
CA ALA A 242 4.31 10.92 33.94
C ALA A 242 4.51 11.55 32.53
N GLY A 243 3.44 12.19 32.04
CA GLY A 243 3.54 13.44 31.26
C GLY A 243 3.58 13.34 29.73
N ALA A 244 2.61 14.01 29.09
CA ALA A 244 2.48 14.35 27.66
C ALA A 244 2.15 13.21 26.66
N VAL A 245 0.86 13.09 26.34
CA VAL A 245 0.35 12.43 25.13
C VAL A 245 0.47 13.43 23.97
N THR A 246 1.43 13.24 23.06
CA THR A 246 1.32 13.79 21.70
C THR A 246 0.58 12.78 20.84
N VAL A 247 -0.74 12.93 20.79
CA VAL A 247 -1.53 12.41 19.66
C VAL A 247 -0.97 13.11 18.43
N GLY A 248 -0.48 12.35 17.45
CA GLY A 248 -0.16 12.91 16.14
C GLY A 248 -1.42 13.58 15.60
N ALA A 249 -1.46 14.91 15.66
CA ALA A 249 -2.56 15.67 15.13
C ALA A 249 -2.61 15.43 13.62
N VAL A 250 -3.65 14.75 13.15
CA VAL A 250 -4.13 14.96 11.78
C VAL A 250 -4.54 16.42 11.75
N MET A 251 -3.66 17.29 11.23
CA MET A 251 -4.08 18.64 10.88
C MET A 251 -5.06 18.49 9.72
N ALA A 252 -6.35 18.43 10.04
CA ALA A 252 -7.39 18.74 9.10
C ALA A 252 -7.26 20.24 8.79
N THR A 253 -6.36 20.60 7.87
CA THR A 253 -6.37 21.94 7.30
C THR A 253 -7.62 21.99 6.43
N SER A 254 -8.73 22.45 7.00
CA SER A 254 -9.83 23.02 6.23
C SER A 254 -9.26 24.26 5.53
N GLY A 255 -8.66 24.07 4.36
CA GLY A 255 -8.37 25.16 3.45
C GLY A 255 -9.70 25.80 3.06
N PRO A 256 -9.76 27.14 2.93
CA PRO A 256 -10.97 27.80 2.48
C PRO A 256 -11.35 27.25 1.10
N ALA A 257 -12.65 27.00 0.91
CA ALA A 257 -13.21 26.72 -0.40
C ALA A 257 -12.98 27.94 -1.28
N ASP A 258 -11.89 27.95 -2.05
CA ASP A 258 -11.61 29.02 -2.99
C ASP A 258 -12.53 28.85 -4.20
N SER A 259 -13.59 29.65 -4.22
CA SER A 259 -14.51 29.81 -5.33
C SER A 259 -13.84 30.63 -6.45
N GLY A 260 -12.86 30.03 -7.13
CA GLY A 260 -12.22 30.58 -8.32
C GLY A 260 -12.83 29.96 -9.59
N ARG A 261 -13.26 30.81 -10.53
CA ARG A 261 -13.77 30.43 -11.86
C ARG A 261 -12.77 29.51 -12.62
N PRO A 262 -13.25 28.56 -13.45
CA PRO A 262 -12.40 27.57 -14.11
C PRO A 262 -11.55 28.24 -15.20
N THR A 263 -10.26 28.39 -14.94
CA THR A 263 -9.22 28.44 -15.95
C THR A 263 -9.00 27.02 -16.47
N THR A 264 -8.99 26.84 -17.80
CA THR A 264 -8.60 25.62 -18.56
C THR A 264 -8.57 24.32 -17.74
N ALA A 265 -9.61 23.49 -17.87
CA ALA A 265 -9.79 22.25 -17.13
C ALA A 265 -8.49 21.44 -17.02
N ALA A 266 -7.91 21.43 -15.81
CA ALA A 266 -6.73 20.64 -15.51
C ALA A 266 -7.12 19.15 -15.68
N ARG A 267 -6.46 18.47 -16.62
CA ARG A 267 -6.65 17.03 -16.82
C ARG A 267 -6.31 16.29 -15.53
N VAL A 268 -7.15 15.33 -15.15
CA VAL A 268 -6.86 14.43 -14.02
C VAL A 268 -5.62 13.62 -14.36
N ALA A 269 -4.55 13.83 -13.60
CA ALA A 269 -3.28 13.18 -13.86
C ALA A 269 -3.31 11.72 -13.37
N SER A 270 -2.91 10.78 -14.23
CA SER A 270 -2.69 9.40 -13.78
C SER A 270 -1.62 9.36 -12.67
N PRO A 271 -1.75 8.44 -11.69
CA PRO A 271 -0.69 8.11 -10.74
C PRO A 271 0.65 7.70 -11.37
N PHE A 272 0.67 7.40 -12.68
CA PHE A 272 1.85 6.96 -13.44
C PHE A 272 2.36 7.94 -14.50
N GLY A 273 1.96 9.21 -14.45
CA GLY A 273 2.61 10.27 -15.24
C GLY A 273 4.09 10.36 -14.92
N THR A 274 4.95 9.77 -15.75
CA THR A 274 6.40 9.97 -15.70
C THR A 274 6.91 10.35 -17.08
N ALA A 275 7.73 11.40 -17.15
CA ALA A 275 8.56 11.68 -18.32
C ALA A 275 9.49 10.46 -18.58
N GLY A 276 9.73 10.17 -19.85
CA GLY A 276 10.44 8.96 -20.29
C GLY A 276 11.82 8.75 -19.64
N ASN A 277 12.19 7.47 -19.49
CA ASN A 277 13.48 6.93 -19.02
C ASN A 277 13.70 6.73 -17.50
N SER A 278 12.72 6.93 -16.63
CA SER A 278 12.84 6.59 -15.20
C SER A 278 12.79 5.07 -14.95
N GLY A 279 13.57 4.57 -13.97
CA GLY A 279 13.42 3.21 -13.46
C GLY A 279 12.02 3.00 -12.89
N GLN A 280 11.34 1.93 -13.31
CA GLN A 280 9.97 1.61 -12.91
C GLN A 280 9.92 0.21 -12.29
N ALA A 281 9.13 0.06 -11.23
CA ALA A 281 8.86 -1.24 -10.66
C ALA A 281 7.41 -1.35 -10.19
N TYR A 282 6.83 -2.53 -10.39
CA TYR A 282 5.45 -2.85 -10.05
C TYR A 282 5.42 -4.13 -9.22
N TRP A 283 4.55 -4.14 -8.22
CA TRP A 283 4.23 -5.28 -7.38
C TRP A 283 2.74 -5.50 -7.50
N PHE A 284 2.34 -6.66 -8.01
CA PHE A 284 0.96 -7.11 -8.09
C PHE A 284 0.74 -8.14 -7.00
N TYR A 285 -0.18 -7.89 -6.09
CA TYR A 285 -0.49 -8.80 -4.98
C TYR A 285 -1.94 -9.26 -5.04
N PHE A 286 -2.13 -10.57 -5.08
CA PHE A 286 -3.43 -11.22 -5.16
C PHE A 286 -3.71 -11.95 -3.83
N PRO A 287 -4.39 -11.30 -2.86
CA PRO A 287 -4.60 -11.86 -1.52
C PRO A 287 -5.47 -13.13 -1.52
N ALA A 288 -6.41 -13.25 -2.45
CA ALA A 288 -7.34 -14.37 -2.55
C ALA A 288 -6.82 -15.43 -3.54
N GLU A 289 -7.02 -15.22 -4.83
CA GLU A 289 -6.63 -16.13 -5.92
C GLU A 289 -6.13 -15.28 -7.12
N PRO A 290 -5.37 -15.84 -8.08
CA PRO A 290 -4.76 -15.10 -9.19
C PRO A 290 -5.74 -14.33 -10.10
N ASP A 291 -6.99 -14.76 -10.16
CA ASP A 291 -8.12 -14.15 -10.90
C ASP A 291 -9.02 -13.28 -10.00
N GLY A 292 -8.70 -13.19 -8.72
CA GLY A 292 -9.44 -12.41 -7.72
C GLY A 292 -9.00 -10.93 -7.64
N PRO A 293 -9.38 -10.25 -6.54
CA PRO A 293 -8.96 -8.87 -6.29
C PRO A 293 -7.45 -8.72 -6.29
N MET A 294 -6.95 -7.62 -6.87
CA MET A 294 -5.53 -7.32 -7.00
C MET A 294 -5.16 -6.06 -6.21
N MET A 295 -3.97 -6.05 -5.62
CA MET A 295 -3.40 -4.88 -4.97
C MET A 295 -2.16 -4.48 -5.76
N LEU A 296 -1.98 -3.18 -5.98
CA LEU A 296 -0.87 -2.65 -6.75
C LEU A 296 0.04 -1.77 -5.90
N ARG A 297 1.34 -2.09 -5.87
CA ARG A 297 2.36 -1.16 -5.42
C ARG A 297 3.24 -0.85 -6.61
N ALA A 298 3.69 0.38 -6.67
CA ALA A 298 4.40 0.85 -7.82
C ALA A 298 5.39 1.95 -7.44
N THR A 299 6.48 2.05 -8.16
CA THR A 299 7.49 3.07 -7.95
C THR A 299 8.05 3.55 -9.26
N SER A 300 8.32 4.85 -9.35
CA SER A 300 9.01 5.45 -10.47
C SER A 300 9.95 6.58 -10.02
N GLY A 301 11.05 6.73 -10.73
CA GLY A 301 12.01 7.80 -10.51
C GLY A 301 13.33 7.54 -11.24
N ALA A 302 14.17 8.57 -11.34
CA ALA A 302 15.52 8.42 -11.90
C ALA A 302 16.37 7.42 -11.09
N ASP A 303 16.06 7.26 -9.80
CA ASP A 303 16.78 6.40 -8.87
C ASP A 303 15.89 5.25 -8.37
N ALA A 304 16.20 4.03 -8.82
CA ALA A 304 15.48 2.82 -8.41
C ALA A 304 15.56 2.54 -6.89
N ALA A 305 16.58 3.05 -6.20
CA ALA A 305 16.76 2.83 -4.76
C ALA A 305 16.06 3.91 -3.89
N ASN A 306 15.66 5.04 -4.46
CA ASN A 306 14.84 6.04 -3.79
C ASN A 306 13.90 6.73 -4.80
N PRO A 307 12.83 6.06 -5.19
CA PRO A 307 11.92 6.57 -6.21
C PRO A 307 11.18 7.81 -5.69
N GLU A 308 11.18 8.86 -6.52
CA GLU A 308 10.54 10.15 -6.28
C GLU A 308 9.03 10.02 -6.12
N ARG A 309 8.42 9.14 -6.93
CA ARG A 309 7.00 8.85 -6.92
C ARG A 309 6.74 7.39 -6.56
N ARG A 310 5.79 7.19 -5.67
CA ARG A 310 5.42 5.86 -5.16
C ARG A 310 3.91 5.76 -5.08
N VAL A 311 3.34 4.67 -5.57
CA VAL A 311 1.90 4.37 -5.53
C VAL A 311 1.69 3.11 -4.70
N LEU A 312 0.67 3.12 -3.84
CA LEU A 312 0.19 1.96 -3.10
C LEU A 312 -1.33 1.91 -3.16
N GLN A 313 -1.87 0.82 -3.67
CA GLN A 313 -3.29 0.50 -3.75
C GLN A 313 -3.46 -0.85 -3.07
N ASN A 314 -3.71 -0.80 -1.76
CA ASN A 314 -3.81 -1.98 -0.91
C ASN A 314 -5.28 -2.25 -0.53
N ALA A 315 -5.49 -3.20 0.38
CA ALA A 315 -6.85 -3.56 0.79
C ALA A 315 -7.60 -2.40 1.48
N TYR A 316 -6.90 -1.36 1.93
CA TYR A 316 -7.40 -0.29 2.80
C TYR A 316 -7.56 1.07 2.12
N GLY A 317 -6.95 1.28 0.95
CA GLY A 317 -7.03 2.55 0.24
C GLY A 317 -6.04 2.69 -0.91
N ASN A 318 -6.11 3.87 -1.54
CA ASN A 318 -5.27 4.29 -2.65
C ASN A 318 -4.40 5.45 -2.17
N TYR A 319 -3.08 5.32 -2.35
CA TYR A 319 -2.09 6.25 -1.81
C TYR A 319 -1.06 6.59 -2.89
N THR A 320 -0.72 7.86 -2.97
CA THR A 320 0.39 8.37 -3.78
C THR A 320 1.35 9.11 -2.87
N TYR A 321 2.65 8.93 -3.04
CA TYR A 321 3.67 9.68 -2.33
C TYR A 321 4.58 10.39 -3.31
N GLU A 322 4.73 11.69 -3.10
CA GLU A 322 5.57 12.58 -3.88
C GLU A 322 5.95 13.78 -2.99
N GLY A 323 7.17 14.29 -3.11
CA GLY A 323 7.58 15.51 -2.39
C GLY A 323 7.39 15.45 -0.87
N ARG A 324 7.63 14.28 -0.25
CA ARG A 324 7.42 14.02 1.20
C ARG A 324 5.96 14.08 1.67
N THR A 325 5.01 14.12 0.76
CA THR A 325 3.58 14.11 1.06
C THR A 325 2.97 12.78 0.61
N VAL A 326 2.21 12.13 1.48
CA VAL A 326 1.33 11.00 1.15
C VAL A 326 -0.07 11.56 0.91
N GLN A 327 -0.55 11.46 -0.32
CA GLN A 327 -1.92 11.76 -0.70
C GLN A 327 -2.77 10.50 -0.64
N VAL A 328 -3.93 10.59 0.01
CA VAL A 328 -4.95 9.53 0.01
C VAL A 328 -6.02 9.90 -1.01
N GLU A 329 -6.21 9.04 -2.00
CA GLU A 329 -7.00 9.34 -3.20
C GLU A 329 -8.27 8.49 -3.29
N ASN A 330 -9.27 9.01 -4.00
CA ASN A 330 -10.51 8.28 -4.32
C ASN A 330 -10.23 7.12 -5.28
N HIS A 331 -9.44 7.38 -6.32
CA HIS A 331 -9.33 6.54 -7.50
C HIS A 331 -8.13 5.60 -7.49
N ARG A 332 -8.26 4.52 -8.27
CA ARG A 332 -7.15 3.63 -8.63
C ARG A 332 -6.36 4.12 -9.82
N MET A 333 -5.31 3.39 -10.16
CA MET A 333 -4.38 3.77 -11.20
C MET A 333 -4.94 3.36 -12.56
N TRP A 334 -4.78 4.23 -13.56
CA TRP A 334 -4.99 3.94 -14.97
C TRP A 334 -3.79 4.41 -15.81
N MET A 335 -3.68 3.96 -17.06
CA MET A 335 -2.61 4.38 -17.96
C MET A 335 -2.89 5.76 -18.58
N ASN A 336 -1.88 6.64 -18.68
CA ASN A 336 -2.02 7.97 -19.29
C ASN A 336 -2.46 7.94 -20.75
N ASP A 337 -2.02 6.93 -21.51
CA ASP A 337 -2.42 6.70 -22.89
C ASP A 337 -3.80 6.03 -23.01
N LEU A 338 -4.49 5.86 -21.88
CA LEU A 338 -5.74 5.12 -21.74
C LEU A 338 -5.66 3.68 -22.25
N SER A 339 -4.47 3.09 -22.38
CA SER A 339 -4.38 1.67 -22.66
C SER A 339 -4.90 0.85 -21.47
N VAL A 340 -5.38 -0.37 -21.76
CA VAL A 340 -5.88 -1.27 -20.71
C VAL A 340 -4.73 -1.74 -19.84
N PHE A 341 -4.93 -1.68 -18.53
CA PHE A 341 -3.95 -2.16 -17.58
C PHE A 341 -3.82 -3.69 -17.65
N THR A 342 -2.64 -4.17 -18.05
CA THR A 342 -2.35 -5.59 -18.24
C THR A 342 -1.91 -6.20 -16.91
N LEU A 343 -2.43 -7.38 -16.58
CA LEU A 343 -2.06 -8.10 -15.35
C LEU A 343 -1.14 -9.29 -15.65
N PRO A 344 -0.24 -9.63 -14.70
CA PRO A 344 0.64 -10.78 -14.88
C PRO A 344 -0.13 -12.09 -14.93
N THR A 345 -1.34 -12.15 -14.37
CA THR A 345 -2.21 -13.33 -14.32
C THR A 345 -3.21 -13.40 -15.48
N ASP A 346 -3.12 -12.50 -16.46
CA ASP A 346 -3.99 -12.52 -17.65
C ASP A 346 -3.84 -13.83 -18.43
N SER A 347 -4.97 -14.47 -18.76
CA SER A 347 -5.01 -15.67 -19.60
C SER A 347 -4.47 -15.39 -21.00
N SER A 348 -4.08 -16.46 -21.72
CA SER A 348 -3.65 -16.33 -23.13
C SER A 348 -4.70 -15.64 -23.99
N ALA A 349 -5.96 -16.08 -23.89
CA ALA A 349 -7.08 -15.49 -24.64
C ALA A 349 -7.30 -13.99 -24.35
N MET A 350 -7.13 -13.57 -23.09
CA MET A 350 -7.19 -12.16 -22.69
C MET A 350 -6.04 -11.37 -23.32
N ARG A 351 -4.81 -11.89 -23.20
CA ARG A 351 -3.60 -11.27 -23.74
C ARG A 351 -3.63 -11.11 -25.25
N ASP A 352 -4.02 -12.15 -25.97
CA ASP A 352 -4.16 -12.12 -27.43
C ASP A 352 -5.19 -11.09 -27.87
N PHE A 353 -6.31 -10.98 -27.14
CA PHE A 353 -7.33 -9.97 -27.40
C PHE A 353 -6.82 -8.56 -27.16
N LEU A 354 -6.21 -8.29 -26.00
CA LEU A 354 -5.66 -6.97 -25.67
C LEU A 354 -4.53 -6.55 -26.62
N THR A 355 -3.71 -7.51 -27.09
CA THR A 355 -2.65 -7.28 -28.08
C THR A 355 -3.23 -6.83 -29.41
N ARG A 356 -4.27 -7.52 -29.91
CA ARG A 356 -4.99 -7.13 -31.14
C ARG A 356 -5.63 -5.74 -31.01
N MET A 357 -6.24 -5.44 -29.86
CA MET A 357 -6.86 -4.13 -29.60
C MET A 357 -5.84 -2.99 -29.53
N ARG A 358 -4.65 -3.23 -28.97
CA ARG A 358 -3.60 -2.21 -28.80
C ARG A 358 -2.72 -2.03 -30.03
N GLY A 359 -2.63 -3.04 -30.90
CA GLY A 359 -1.75 -3.04 -32.07
C GLY A 359 -0.26 -3.17 -31.75
N ARG A 360 0.10 -3.58 -30.52
CA ARG A 360 1.48 -3.86 -30.09
C ARG A 360 1.52 -5.00 -29.06
N GLU A 361 2.62 -5.73 -29.02
CA GLU A 361 2.85 -6.79 -28.04
C GLU A 361 2.79 -6.27 -26.60
N LEU A 362 2.45 -7.17 -25.67
CA LEU A 362 2.45 -6.89 -24.24
C LEU A 362 3.86 -7.09 -23.69
N ASP A 363 4.41 -6.04 -23.08
CA ASP A 363 5.79 -6.02 -22.57
C ASP A 363 6.03 -6.94 -21.35
N MET A 364 5.00 -7.60 -20.82
CA MET A 364 5.04 -8.41 -19.60
C MET A 364 4.72 -9.88 -19.88
N GLN A 365 5.57 -10.80 -19.42
CA GLN A 365 5.32 -12.25 -19.52
C GLN A 365 4.19 -12.71 -18.57
N PRO A 366 3.43 -13.77 -18.92
CA PRO A 366 2.37 -14.29 -18.06
C PRO A 366 2.94 -15.08 -16.88
N VAL A 367 2.21 -15.12 -15.78
CA VAL A 367 2.49 -15.93 -14.59
C VAL A 367 1.39 -16.96 -14.42
N ASP A 368 1.73 -18.24 -14.59
CA ASP A 368 0.88 -19.36 -14.20
C ASP A 368 1.21 -19.75 -12.76
N ALA A 369 0.45 -19.19 -11.82
CA ALA A 369 0.57 -19.48 -10.40
C ALA A 369 -0.79 -19.83 -9.82
N LYS A 370 -0.80 -20.60 -8.73
CA LYS A 370 -2.02 -21.05 -8.03
C LYS A 370 -1.93 -20.76 -6.54
N GLY A 371 -3.10 -20.73 -5.89
CA GLY A 371 -3.22 -20.54 -4.45
C GLY A 371 -3.27 -19.07 -4.01
N ARG A 372 -3.23 -18.86 -2.69
CA ARG A 372 -3.46 -17.55 -2.08
C ARG A 372 -2.18 -16.74 -1.86
N GLY A 373 -2.32 -15.42 -1.91
CA GLY A 373 -1.24 -14.48 -1.57
C GLY A 373 -0.16 -14.40 -2.65
N LEU A 374 -0.50 -14.57 -3.93
CA LEU A 374 0.47 -14.43 -5.01
C LEU A 374 1.01 -13.00 -5.07
N LEU A 375 2.33 -12.84 -5.00
CA LEU A 375 3.03 -11.58 -5.25
C LEU A 375 3.88 -11.72 -6.50
N VAL A 376 3.63 -10.89 -7.51
CA VAL A 376 4.43 -10.77 -8.72
C VAL A 376 5.14 -9.41 -8.68
N VAL A 377 6.44 -9.39 -8.90
CA VAL A 377 7.26 -8.19 -8.97
C VAL A 377 7.84 -8.07 -10.37
N VAL A 378 7.65 -6.91 -10.99
CA VAL A 378 8.05 -6.59 -12.36
C VAL A 378 8.90 -5.33 -12.29
N GLU A 379 10.17 -5.41 -12.67
CA GLU A 379 11.15 -4.30 -12.59
C GLU A 379 11.69 -3.99 -13.98
N ARG A 380 11.69 -2.71 -14.38
CA ARG A 380 12.24 -2.27 -15.65
C ARG A 380 13.77 -2.29 -15.57
N ASN A 381 14.42 -2.94 -16.53
CA ASN A 381 15.88 -2.90 -16.61
C ASN A 381 16.34 -1.52 -17.11
N ALA A 382 17.27 -0.91 -16.38
CA ALA A 382 18.04 0.23 -16.88
C ALA A 382 19.20 -0.34 -17.72
N GLU A 383 19.10 -0.21 -19.04
CA GLU A 383 20.12 -0.46 -20.07
C GLU A 383 20.38 -1.90 -20.57
N GLY A 384 20.51 -2.01 -21.91
CA GLY A 384 20.94 -3.19 -22.68
C GLY A 384 20.08 -3.48 -23.92
N ALA A 385 20.62 -3.33 -25.13
CA ALA A 385 19.91 -3.61 -26.41
C ALA A 385 19.46 -5.08 -26.57
N ASN A 386 19.97 -5.99 -25.73
CA ASN A 386 19.71 -7.43 -25.74
C ASN A 386 19.03 -7.95 -24.46
N THR A 387 18.55 -7.07 -23.56
CA THR A 387 17.93 -7.49 -22.30
C THR A 387 16.42 -7.24 -22.40
N PRO A 388 15.54 -8.21 -22.04
CA PRO A 388 14.10 -7.94 -22.01
C PRO A 388 13.85 -6.71 -21.11
N PRO A 389 12.96 -5.79 -21.52
CA PRO A 389 12.80 -4.50 -20.84
C PRO A 389 12.37 -4.63 -19.38
N TRP A 390 11.87 -5.81 -18.98
CA TRP A 390 11.40 -6.13 -17.63
C TRP A 390 12.00 -7.43 -17.10
N THR A 391 12.43 -7.43 -15.84
CA THR A 391 12.65 -8.65 -15.05
C THR A 391 11.41 -8.94 -14.21
N MET A 392 11.04 -10.22 -14.13
CA MET A 392 9.87 -10.67 -13.38
C MET A 392 10.24 -11.75 -12.37
N ARG A 393 9.74 -11.62 -11.15
CA ARG A 393 9.86 -12.63 -10.09
C ARG A 393 8.54 -12.75 -9.34
N TYR A 394 8.13 -13.96 -8.97
CA TYR A 394 6.89 -14.16 -8.23
C TYR A 394 7.04 -15.21 -7.12
N ARG A 395 6.27 -15.04 -6.04
CA ARG A 395 6.19 -15.97 -4.89
C ARG A 395 4.85 -15.82 -4.19
N ASN A 396 4.37 -16.88 -3.56
CA ASN A 396 3.22 -16.78 -2.65
C ASN A 396 3.68 -16.26 -1.28
N VAL A 397 3.16 -15.11 -0.88
CA VAL A 397 3.42 -14.43 0.40
C VAL A 397 2.11 -14.22 1.15
N LEU A 398 1.94 -14.92 2.27
CA LEU A 398 0.71 -14.84 3.07
C LEU A 398 0.62 -13.57 3.92
N ASN A 399 1.71 -12.81 4.07
CA ASN A 399 1.72 -11.60 4.89
C ASN A 399 1.63 -10.35 4.00
N GLU A 400 0.58 -9.55 4.20
CA GLU A 400 0.37 -8.30 3.44
C GLU A 400 1.51 -7.28 3.64
N ASP A 401 2.24 -7.36 4.76
CA ASP A 401 3.43 -6.54 5.06
C ASP A 401 4.46 -6.56 3.91
N TYR A 402 4.58 -7.67 3.17
CA TYR A 402 5.51 -7.79 2.04
C TYR A 402 5.22 -6.83 0.88
N PHE A 403 3.95 -6.46 0.73
CA PHE A 403 3.45 -5.66 -0.36
C PHE A 403 3.39 -4.17 -0.02
N GLN A 404 3.37 -3.80 1.26
CA GLN A 404 3.15 -2.42 1.67
C GLN A 404 4.28 -1.50 1.22
N SER A 405 3.90 -0.30 0.75
CA SER A 405 4.86 0.76 0.48
C SER A 405 5.41 1.30 1.78
N ASP A 406 6.67 1.69 1.74
CA ASP A 406 7.32 2.30 2.87
C ASP A 406 7.45 3.80 2.66
N TRP A 407 6.87 4.55 3.57
CA TRP A 407 6.91 6.00 3.56
C TRP A 407 7.84 6.45 4.66
N ARG A 408 8.42 7.63 4.50
CA ARG A 408 9.16 8.24 5.61
C ARG A 408 8.21 8.50 6.77
N SER A 409 8.70 8.29 7.99
CA SER A 409 7.89 8.51 9.20
C SER A 409 7.52 9.99 9.42
N ASP A 410 8.27 10.90 8.80
CA ASP A 410 8.11 12.36 8.83
C ASP A 410 7.33 12.91 7.61
N ALA A 411 6.66 12.05 6.84
CA ALA A 411 5.86 12.45 5.69
C ALA A 411 4.52 13.09 6.11
N THR A 412 4.13 14.18 5.45
CA THR A 412 2.81 14.80 5.64
C THR A 412 1.75 13.93 4.98
N VAL A 413 0.59 13.75 5.61
CA VAL A 413 -0.54 13.02 5.02
C VAL A 413 -1.66 13.98 4.67
N VAL A 414 -2.12 13.95 3.42
CA VAL A 414 -3.25 14.73 2.92
C VAL A 414 -4.33 13.78 2.44
N ASP A 415 -5.55 13.88 2.99
CA ASP A 415 -6.67 13.01 2.61
C ASP A 415 -7.63 13.75 1.67
N ASN A 416 -7.41 13.58 0.36
CA ASN A 416 -8.15 14.21 -0.73
C ASN A 416 -9.50 13.55 -0.99
N ARG A 417 -9.86 12.51 -0.23
CA ARG A 417 -11.07 11.75 -0.49
C ARG A 417 -12.35 12.53 -0.15
N ASP A 418 -13.39 12.28 -0.94
CA ASP A 418 -14.75 12.74 -0.65
C ASP A 418 -15.38 11.96 0.52
N ALA A 419 -16.62 12.30 0.88
CA ALA A 419 -17.29 11.69 2.03
C ALA A 419 -17.54 10.18 1.84
N MET A 420 -17.96 9.75 0.65
CA MET A 420 -18.23 8.34 0.38
C MET A 420 -16.96 7.48 0.33
N HIS A 421 -15.85 8.00 -0.21
CA HIS A 421 -14.57 7.31 -0.25
C HIS A 421 -13.87 7.30 1.12
N LYS A 422 -14.05 8.35 1.95
CA LYS A 422 -13.63 8.33 3.37
C LYS A 422 -14.35 7.24 4.15
N ARG A 423 -15.65 7.06 3.88
CA ARG A 423 -16.50 5.97 4.42
C ARG A 423 -16.17 4.59 3.82
N ARG A 424 -15.49 4.54 2.67
CA ARG A 424 -14.99 3.32 1.98
C ARG A 424 -16.06 2.46 1.31
N TRP A 425 -17.31 2.87 1.37
CA TRP A 425 -18.44 2.25 0.68
C TRP A 425 -19.59 3.24 0.57
N THR A 426 -20.50 3.01 -0.38
CA THR A 426 -21.73 3.79 -0.45
C THR A 426 -22.92 3.05 -1.02
N TYR A 427 -24.09 3.67 -0.90
CA TYR A 427 -25.27 3.31 -1.64
C TYR A 427 -25.32 4.08 -2.95
N PHE A 428 -25.96 3.49 -3.95
CA PHE A 428 -26.22 4.15 -5.22
C PHE A 428 -27.63 3.87 -5.71
N ARG A 429 -28.16 4.80 -6.51
CA ARG A 429 -29.40 4.63 -7.28
C ARG A 429 -29.06 4.43 -8.74
N VAL A 430 -29.92 3.68 -9.41
CA VAL A 430 -29.91 3.52 -10.86
C VAL A 430 -31.28 3.91 -11.36
N GLN A 431 -31.36 4.78 -12.35
CA GLN A 431 -32.62 5.17 -12.97
C GLN A 431 -32.46 5.39 -14.46
N GLY A 432 -33.52 5.17 -15.22
CA GLY A 432 -33.53 5.44 -16.64
C GLY A 432 -34.60 4.66 -17.39
N GLN A 433 -34.41 4.53 -18.69
CA GLN A 433 -35.33 3.79 -19.56
C GLN A 433 -34.56 2.96 -20.55
N ILE A 434 -35.04 1.74 -20.84
CA ILE A 434 -34.51 0.87 -21.89
C ILE A 434 -35.69 0.27 -22.65
N ASN A 435 -35.71 0.43 -23.98
CA ASN A 435 -36.80 0.00 -24.86
C ASN A 435 -38.18 0.48 -24.38
N GLY A 436 -38.27 1.74 -23.93
CA GLY A 436 -39.50 2.33 -23.39
C GLY A 436 -39.94 1.78 -22.02
N ARG A 437 -39.18 0.88 -21.40
CA ARG A 437 -39.44 0.38 -20.04
C ARG A 437 -38.63 1.17 -19.02
N ASN A 438 -39.29 1.64 -17.98
CA ASN A 438 -38.60 2.26 -16.84
C ASN A 438 -37.70 1.24 -16.16
N VAL A 439 -36.47 1.63 -15.89
CA VAL A 439 -35.50 0.84 -15.12
C VAL A 439 -35.14 1.65 -13.88
N THR A 440 -35.36 1.06 -12.71
CA THR A 440 -35.07 1.72 -11.42
C THR A 440 -34.45 0.73 -10.47
N GLY A 441 -33.51 1.17 -9.65
CA GLY A 441 -32.80 0.28 -8.77
C GLY A 441 -31.98 0.99 -7.72
N VAL A 442 -31.55 0.21 -6.75
CA VAL A 442 -30.67 0.63 -5.67
C VAL A 442 -29.60 -0.43 -5.45
N GLY A 443 -28.46 -0.02 -4.93
CA GLY A 443 -27.37 -0.93 -4.62
C GLY A 443 -26.46 -0.39 -3.54
N ARG A 444 -25.52 -1.25 -3.12
CA ARG A 444 -24.37 -0.88 -2.28
C ARG A 444 -23.09 -1.27 -3.00
N ILE A 445 -22.10 -0.39 -2.92
CA ILE A 445 -20.79 -0.57 -3.52
C ILE A 445 -19.66 -0.27 -2.51
N PRO A 446 -18.76 -1.22 -2.23
CA PRO A 446 -17.52 -0.95 -1.51
C PRO A 446 -16.45 -0.40 -2.45
N PHE A 447 -15.64 0.55 -2.01
CA PHE A 447 -14.54 1.14 -2.81
C PHE A 447 -13.21 0.40 -2.66
N ILE A 448 -13.06 -0.42 -1.62
CA ILE A 448 -11.82 -1.12 -1.29
C ILE A 448 -12.09 -2.56 -0.84
N TYR A 449 -11.07 -3.41 -1.00
CA TYR A 449 -11.18 -4.85 -0.76
C TYR A 449 -11.41 -5.24 0.70
N ALA A 450 -10.81 -4.55 1.67
CA ALA A 450 -11.05 -4.87 3.08
C ALA A 450 -12.51 -4.61 3.45
N THR A 451 -13.07 -3.48 3.00
CA THR A 451 -14.45 -3.08 3.29
C THR A 451 -15.48 -3.99 2.60
N SER A 452 -15.17 -4.58 1.44
CA SER A 452 -16.12 -5.47 0.75
C SER A 452 -16.45 -6.75 1.53
N ARG A 453 -15.64 -7.12 2.53
CA ARG A 453 -15.91 -8.27 3.40
C ARG A 453 -17.04 -8.01 4.40
N ASP A 454 -17.13 -6.79 4.92
CA ASP A 454 -18.15 -6.39 5.89
C ASP A 454 -19.33 -5.69 5.20
N HIS A 455 -19.07 -5.01 4.10
CA HIS A 455 -20.03 -4.26 3.29
C HIS A 455 -19.99 -4.77 1.85
N TYR A 456 -20.43 -6.01 1.67
CA TYR A 456 -20.47 -6.66 0.36
C TYR A 456 -21.31 -5.85 -0.64
N ALA A 457 -20.89 -5.88 -1.91
CA ALA A 457 -21.63 -5.26 -3.00
C ALA A 457 -22.96 -5.98 -3.23
N TRP A 458 -24.04 -5.24 -3.42
CA TRP A 458 -25.33 -5.81 -3.81
C TRP A 458 -26.10 -4.86 -4.73
N LEU A 459 -26.95 -5.41 -5.57
CA LEU A 459 -27.75 -4.67 -6.55
C LEU A 459 -29.19 -5.20 -6.54
N LYS A 460 -30.15 -4.30 -6.66
CA LYS A 460 -31.56 -4.59 -6.97
C LYS A 460 -32.03 -3.66 -8.08
N LEU A 461 -32.44 -4.21 -9.22
CA LEU A 461 -32.84 -3.44 -10.40
C LEU A 461 -34.18 -3.97 -10.93
N SER A 462 -35.22 -3.14 -10.93
CA SER A 462 -36.53 -3.45 -11.50
C SER A 462 -36.61 -2.93 -12.94
N VAL A 463 -37.13 -3.75 -13.84
CA VAL A 463 -37.26 -3.44 -15.28
C VAL A 463 -38.72 -3.54 -15.67
N GLY A 464 -39.34 -2.40 -15.99
CA GLY A 464 -40.72 -2.30 -16.48
C GLY A 464 -41.81 -2.79 -15.51
N GLY A 465 -41.46 -3.16 -14.27
CA GLY A 465 -42.33 -3.90 -13.36
C GLY A 465 -42.50 -5.38 -13.73
N ASP A 466 -41.88 -5.84 -14.83
CA ASP A 466 -42.00 -7.20 -15.34
C ASP A 466 -41.16 -8.18 -14.51
N PHE A 467 -39.92 -7.78 -14.22
CA PHE A 467 -38.94 -8.58 -13.49
C PHE A 467 -37.97 -7.71 -12.72
N THR A 468 -37.29 -8.32 -11.75
CA THR A 468 -36.25 -7.71 -10.93
C THR A 468 -34.97 -8.54 -11.01
N LEU A 469 -33.86 -7.87 -11.27
CA LEU A 469 -32.52 -8.45 -11.11
C LEU A 469 -32.06 -8.17 -9.68
N THR A 470 -31.52 -9.20 -9.03
CA THR A 470 -30.90 -9.07 -7.70
C THR A 470 -29.53 -9.72 -7.72
N ASP A 471 -28.53 -9.06 -7.15
CA ASP A 471 -27.18 -9.61 -6.95
C ASP A 471 -26.80 -9.39 -5.50
N VAL A 472 -26.54 -10.48 -4.78
CA VAL A 472 -26.23 -10.50 -3.34
C VAL A 472 -25.03 -11.41 -3.07
N ASP A 473 -24.54 -11.41 -1.83
CA ASP A 473 -23.36 -12.18 -1.41
C ASP A 473 -23.46 -13.70 -1.68
N THR A 474 -24.67 -14.25 -1.74
CA THR A 474 -24.92 -15.68 -1.99
C THR A 474 -25.22 -16.03 -3.46
N GLY A 475 -25.45 -15.07 -4.34
CA GLY A 475 -25.81 -15.33 -5.73
C GLY A 475 -26.54 -14.18 -6.42
N ALA A 476 -26.75 -14.33 -7.72
CA ALA A 476 -27.52 -13.40 -8.53
C ALA A 476 -28.77 -14.09 -9.12
N TYR A 477 -29.88 -13.36 -9.24
CA TYR A 477 -31.18 -13.90 -9.59
C TYR A 477 -31.98 -12.93 -10.45
N ILE A 478 -32.71 -13.48 -11.42
CA ILE A 478 -33.81 -12.79 -12.09
C ILE A 478 -35.11 -13.35 -11.52
N VAL A 479 -35.95 -12.47 -10.97
CA VAL A 479 -37.27 -12.83 -10.45
C VAL A 479 -38.36 -12.12 -11.22
N ASP A 480 -39.47 -12.78 -11.49
CA ASP A 480 -40.65 -12.15 -12.10
C ASP A 480 -41.41 -11.23 -11.10
N ALA A 481 -42.45 -10.56 -11.58
CA ALA A 481 -43.34 -9.73 -10.77
C ALA A 481 -44.03 -10.48 -9.61
N ARG A 482 -44.11 -11.82 -9.67
CA ARG A 482 -44.68 -12.69 -8.63
C ARG A 482 -43.62 -13.22 -7.66
N ASN A 483 -42.39 -12.72 -7.76
CA ASN A 483 -41.23 -13.14 -6.98
C ASN A 483 -40.81 -14.60 -7.22
N THR A 484 -41.14 -15.15 -8.40
CA THR A 484 -40.69 -16.46 -8.86
C THR A 484 -39.30 -16.32 -9.48
N VAL A 485 -38.34 -17.14 -9.07
CA VAL A 485 -37.00 -17.16 -9.66
C VAL A 485 -37.06 -17.76 -11.06
N LEU A 486 -36.74 -16.95 -12.06
CA LEU A 486 -36.66 -17.36 -13.46
C LEU A 486 -35.29 -17.96 -13.78
N THR A 487 -34.24 -17.32 -13.27
CA THR A 487 -32.85 -17.70 -13.55
C THR A 487 -31.96 -17.39 -12.36
N LYS A 488 -30.96 -18.24 -12.12
CA LYS A 488 -29.93 -18.06 -11.08
C LYS A 488 -28.54 -18.03 -11.70
N TYR A 489 -27.73 -17.07 -11.30
CA TYR A 489 -26.37 -16.85 -11.75
C TYR A 489 -25.40 -16.86 -10.55
N PRO A 490 -24.08 -17.03 -10.79
CA PRO A 490 -23.07 -16.78 -9.76
C PRO A 490 -23.20 -15.37 -9.17
N ARG A 491 -22.75 -15.19 -7.93
CA ARG A 491 -22.70 -13.87 -7.30
C ARG A 491 -21.79 -12.93 -8.11
N GLY A 492 -22.14 -11.66 -8.21
CA GLY A 492 -21.38 -10.66 -8.95
C GLY A 492 -21.63 -10.64 -10.46
N SER A 493 -22.42 -11.55 -11.01
CA SER A 493 -22.75 -11.56 -12.45
C SER A 493 -23.38 -10.25 -12.93
N PHE A 494 -24.25 -9.62 -12.12
CA PHE A 494 -24.85 -8.33 -12.50
C PHE A 494 -23.98 -7.12 -12.16
N PHE A 495 -22.81 -7.33 -11.56
CA PHE A 495 -21.78 -6.31 -11.42
C PHE A 495 -20.75 -6.30 -12.56
N GLN A 496 -20.70 -7.34 -13.39
CA GLN A 496 -19.87 -7.32 -14.61
C GLN A 496 -20.41 -6.27 -15.58
N GLY A 497 -19.54 -5.36 -16.01
CA GLY A 497 -19.91 -4.15 -16.75
C GLY A 497 -20.26 -2.95 -15.87
N LEU A 498 -20.25 -3.06 -14.55
CA LEU A 498 -20.45 -1.94 -13.62
C LEU A 498 -19.16 -1.61 -12.85
N SER A 499 -19.19 -0.56 -12.03
CA SER A 499 -18.09 -0.22 -11.12
C SER A 499 -17.79 -1.37 -10.16
N ARG A 500 -16.54 -1.84 -10.16
CA ARG A 500 -16.02 -2.84 -9.21
C ARG A 500 -14.69 -2.43 -8.56
N PRO A 501 -14.60 -1.23 -7.96
CA PRO A 501 -13.33 -0.70 -7.43
C PRO A 501 -12.70 -1.62 -6.37
N TRP A 502 -13.49 -2.36 -5.57
CA TRP A 502 -12.96 -3.32 -4.59
C TRP A 502 -12.15 -4.48 -5.19
N MET A 503 -12.23 -4.70 -6.51
CA MET A 503 -11.42 -5.70 -7.23
C MET A 503 -9.99 -5.23 -7.50
N GLY A 504 -9.65 -3.98 -7.17
CA GLY A 504 -8.25 -3.53 -7.28
C GLY A 504 -7.86 -2.89 -8.60
N LEU A 505 -8.84 -2.64 -9.47
CA LEU A 505 -8.65 -1.97 -10.76
C LEU A 505 -9.53 -0.73 -10.80
N HIS A 506 -9.10 0.26 -11.57
CA HIS A 506 -9.93 1.43 -11.88
C HIS A 506 -11.16 0.99 -12.70
N THR A 507 -12.29 1.67 -12.54
CA THR A 507 -13.59 1.34 -13.16
C THR A 507 -13.49 1.22 -14.68
N ILE A 508 -12.66 2.06 -15.30
CA ILE A 508 -12.40 2.01 -16.74
C ILE A 508 -11.78 0.67 -17.15
N ASP A 509 -10.88 0.10 -16.34
CA ASP A 509 -10.24 -1.17 -16.61
C ASP A 509 -11.17 -2.33 -16.29
N THR A 510 -11.97 -2.26 -15.22
CA THR A 510 -12.92 -3.33 -14.91
C THR A 510 -13.93 -3.55 -16.05
N ILE A 511 -14.44 -2.47 -16.66
CA ILE A 511 -15.41 -2.55 -17.77
C ILE A 511 -14.76 -3.10 -19.04
N ARG A 512 -13.59 -2.57 -19.41
CA ARG A 512 -12.88 -2.99 -20.62
C ARG A 512 -12.41 -4.44 -20.52
N ARG A 513 -12.04 -4.89 -19.31
CA ARG A 513 -11.64 -6.26 -19.07
C ARG A 513 -12.84 -7.21 -19.06
N ASP A 514 -14.00 -6.83 -18.52
CA ASP A 514 -15.22 -7.64 -18.66
C ASP A 514 -15.63 -7.83 -20.14
N ALA A 515 -15.45 -6.80 -20.97
CA ALA A 515 -15.66 -6.91 -22.41
C ALA A 515 -14.61 -7.84 -23.06
N ALA A 516 -13.33 -7.69 -22.72
CA ALA A 516 -12.25 -8.51 -23.24
C ALA A 516 -12.35 -10.00 -22.83
N GLU A 517 -12.84 -10.30 -21.62
CA GLU A 517 -13.12 -11.68 -21.17
C GLU A 517 -14.13 -12.38 -22.10
N ARG A 518 -15.05 -11.60 -22.68
CA ARG A 518 -16.04 -12.07 -23.67
C ARG A 518 -15.62 -11.80 -25.12
N GLN A 519 -14.37 -11.41 -25.35
CA GLN A 519 -13.82 -11.08 -26.67
C GLN A 519 -14.63 -9.99 -27.40
N VAL A 520 -15.24 -9.06 -26.64
CA VAL A 520 -16.05 -7.97 -27.17
C VAL A 520 -15.19 -6.72 -27.34
N PRO A 521 -15.07 -6.15 -28.55
CA PRO A 521 -14.26 -4.96 -28.80
C PRO A 521 -14.82 -3.73 -28.08
N PHE A 522 -13.92 -2.81 -27.73
CA PHE A 522 -14.27 -1.54 -27.12
C PHE A 522 -13.35 -0.40 -27.58
N GLN A 523 -13.83 0.83 -27.47
CA GLN A 523 -13.07 2.05 -27.73
C GLN A 523 -13.09 2.94 -26.48
N THR A 524 -12.05 3.73 -26.29
CA THR A 524 -11.94 4.63 -25.14
C THR A 524 -11.57 6.02 -25.61
N THR A 525 -12.27 7.04 -25.12
CA THR A 525 -12.04 8.44 -25.50
C THR A 525 -12.15 9.34 -24.28
N MET A 526 -11.12 10.14 -24.02
CA MET A 526 -11.17 11.19 -23.00
C MET A 526 -12.17 12.27 -23.43
N LEU A 527 -13.06 12.70 -22.54
CA LEU A 527 -13.95 13.82 -22.82
C LEU A 527 -13.21 15.16 -22.65
N SER A 528 -13.79 16.23 -23.19
CA SER A 528 -13.19 17.56 -23.24
C SER A 528 -12.98 18.20 -21.87
N ASP A 529 -13.70 17.74 -20.84
CA ASP A 529 -13.54 18.17 -19.45
C ASP A 529 -12.25 17.64 -18.79
N GLY A 530 -11.60 16.62 -19.38
CA GLY A 530 -10.41 15.98 -18.85
C GLY A 530 -10.62 15.21 -17.55
N LYS A 531 -11.87 15.03 -17.11
CA LYS A 531 -12.30 14.33 -15.89
C LYS A 531 -13.08 13.06 -16.20
N ASP A 532 -13.85 13.09 -17.28
CA ASP A 532 -14.67 11.98 -17.69
C ASP A 532 -14.06 11.26 -18.90
N VAL A 533 -14.26 9.95 -18.94
CA VAL A 533 -13.88 9.12 -20.07
C VAL A 533 -15.09 8.35 -20.57
N GLN A 534 -15.17 8.24 -21.89
CA GLN A 534 -16.16 7.41 -22.55
C GLN A 534 -15.56 6.07 -22.94
N VAL A 535 -16.21 4.98 -22.55
CA VAL A 535 -15.88 3.62 -23.03
C VAL A 535 -17.05 3.12 -23.87
N THR A 536 -16.81 2.82 -25.15
CA THR A 536 -17.83 2.27 -26.05
C THR A 536 -17.57 0.78 -26.25
N VAL A 537 -18.47 -0.09 -25.81
CA VAL A 537 -18.39 -1.55 -25.98
C VAL A 537 -19.32 -1.97 -27.11
N ILE A 538 -18.82 -2.75 -28.08
CA ILE A 538 -19.53 -3.03 -29.35
C ILE A 538 -19.75 -4.54 -29.49
N HIS A 539 -21.01 -4.98 -29.43
CA HIS A 539 -21.40 -6.38 -29.64
C HIS A 539 -22.62 -6.45 -30.56
N ASN A 540 -22.35 -6.45 -31.88
CA ASN A 540 -23.36 -6.28 -32.92
C ASN A 540 -24.62 -7.14 -32.71
N PRO A 541 -25.83 -6.56 -32.83
CA PRO A 541 -26.13 -5.16 -33.16
C PRO A 541 -26.09 -4.19 -31.95
N ALA A 542 -25.86 -4.67 -30.73
CA ALA A 542 -25.91 -3.85 -29.53
C ALA A 542 -24.59 -3.09 -29.29
N ARG A 543 -24.71 -1.88 -28.76
CA ARG A 543 -23.57 -1.05 -28.33
C ARG A 543 -23.90 -0.37 -27.01
N LEU A 544 -22.95 -0.42 -26.08
CA LEU A 544 -23.03 0.27 -24.79
C LEU A 544 -22.03 1.42 -24.77
N VAL A 545 -22.44 2.57 -24.26
CA VAL A 545 -21.60 3.76 -24.13
C VAL A 545 -21.57 4.16 -22.68
N TYR A 546 -20.45 3.92 -22.01
CA TYR A 546 -20.22 4.25 -20.62
C TYR A 546 -19.64 5.65 -20.51
N THR A 547 -20.15 6.46 -19.58
CA THR A 547 -19.47 7.67 -19.09
C THR A 547 -18.95 7.38 -17.69
N ILE A 548 -17.64 7.53 -17.49
CA ILE A 548 -16.95 7.16 -16.25
C ILE A 548 -16.19 8.37 -15.74
N ASP A 549 -16.35 8.67 -14.45
CA ASP A 549 -15.61 9.72 -13.76
C ASP A 549 -14.26 9.19 -13.27
N LEU A 550 -13.16 9.79 -13.72
CA LEU A 550 -11.81 9.37 -13.36
C LEU A 550 -11.39 9.81 -11.96
N GLU A 551 -11.99 10.85 -11.39
CA GLU A 551 -11.63 11.35 -10.05
C GLU A 551 -12.30 10.53 -8.96
N THR A 552 -13.57 10.19 -9.16
CA THR A 552 -14.40 9.43 -8.20
C THR A 552 -14.47 7.94 -8.50
N ASP A 553 -13.84 7.48 -9.60
CA ASP A 553 -13.70 6.06 -9.96
C ASP A 553 -15.05 5.31 -9.99
N VAL A 554 -16.06 5.93 -10.63
CA VAL A 554 -17.42 5.39 -10.76
C VAL A 554 -18.02 5.59 -12.16
N VAL A 555 -18.92 4.68 -12.56
CA VAL A 555 -19.76 4.84 -13.74
C VAL A 555 -20.83 5.90 -13.46
N LYS A 556 -20.91 6.95 -14.26
CA LYS A 556 -21.97 7.97 -14.22
C LYS A 556 -23.21 7.54 -14.99
N SER A 557 -23.03 7.01 -16.19
CA SER A 557 -24.14 6.55 -17.03
C SER A 557 -23.74 5.47 -18.02
N ILE A 558 -24.75 4.74 -18.51
CA ILE A 558 -24.64 3.74 -19.57
C ILE A 558 -25.72 4.03 -20.61
N GLY A 559 -25.32 4.48 -21.80
CA GLY A 559 -26.18 4.60 -22.97
C GLY A 559 -26.30 3.27 -23.70
N PHE A 560 -27.51 2.90 -24.09
CA PHE A 560 -27.85 1.66 -24.78
C PHE A 560 -28.24 1.95 -26.22
N PHE A 561 -27.64 1.25 -27.17
CA PHE A 561 -27.92 1.40 -28.59
C PHE A 561 -28.12 0.04 -29.26
N VAL A 562 -29.01 -0.01 -30.24
CA VAL A 562 -29.19 -1.15 -31.16
C VAL A 562 -29.03 -0.63 -32.58
N GLY A 563 -27.98 -1.08 -33.26
CA GLY A 563 -27.49 -0.43 -34.47
C GLY A 563 -27.03 1.00 -34.16
N GLN A 564 -27.59 1.98 -34.90
CA GLN A 564 -27.33 3.40 -34.66
C GLN A 564 -28.38 4.06 -33.74
N ASN A 565 -29.44 3.35 -33.38
CA ASN A 565 -30.57 3.94 -32.66
C ASN A 565 -30.34 3.85 -31.14
N PRO A 566 -30.44 4.96 -30.39
CA PRO A 566 -30.48 4.92 -28.94
C PRO A 566 -31.77 4.23 -28.51
N VAL A 567 -31.64 3.19 -27.68
CA VAL A 567 -32.78 2.46 -27.12
C VAL A 567 -32.99 2.77 -25.64
N GLY A 568 -32.05 3.47 -25.00
CA GLY A 568 -32.16 3.79 -23.59
C GLY A 568 -30.89 4.34 -22.95
N GLN A 569 -30.99 4.69 -21.68
CA GLN A 569 -29.89 5.10 -20.83
C GLN A 569 -30.19 4.70 -19.38
N LEU A 570 -29.14 4.37 -18.63
CA LEU A 570 -29.15 4.26 -17.18
C LEU A 570 -28.21 5.30 -16.59
N ASP A 571 -28.69 6.03 -15.59
CA ASP A 571 -27.93 7.02 -14.82
C ASP A 571 -27.71 6.52 -13.40
N PHE A 572 -26.52 6.78 -12.87
CA PHE A 572 -26.08 6.32 -11.56
C PHE A 572 -25.87 7.52 -10.63
N GLU A 573 -26.48 7.47 -9.45
CA GLU A 573 -26.31 8.47 -8.40
C GLU A 573 -25.67 7.80 -7.18
N TYR A 574 -24.48 8.24 -6.76
CA TYR A 574 -23.78 7.71 -5.59
C TYR A 574 -23.95 8.66 -4.40
N LEU A 575 -24.38 8.12 -3.26
CA LEU A 575 -24.73 8.94 -2.11
C LEU A 575 -23.47 9.38 -1.33
N GLN A 576 -23.26 10.68 -1.19
CA GLN A 576 -22.17 11.21 -0.36
C GLN A 576 -22.43 10.99 1.14
N GLU A 577 -23.69 11.10 1.56
CA GLU A 577 -24.13 10.87 2.94
C GLU A 577 -25.04 9.65 3.06
N LEU A 578 -25.03 8.99 4.22
CA LEU A 578 -25.87 7.82 4.45
C LEU A 578 -27.32 8.24 4.70
N PRO A 579 -28.28 7.55 4.07
CA PRO A 579 -29.69 7.76 4.34
C PRO A 579 -30.06 7.19 5.73
N PRO A 580 -31.19 7.60 6.32
CA PRO A 580 -31.64 7.09 7.61
C PRO A 580 -31.82 5.56 7.64
N ALA A 581 -31.76 4.96 8.83
CA ALA A 581 -31.81 3.50 9.04
C ALA A 581 -33.11 2.80 8.54
N ARG A 582 -34.14 3.56 8.17
CA ARG A 582 -35.41 3.07 7.58
C ARG A 582 -35.63 3.60 6.15
N SER A 583 -34.56 3.64 5.35
CA SER A 583 -34.59 4.09 3.95
C SER A 583 -34.82 2.94 2.97
N GLU A 584 -34.97 3.28 1.68
CA GLU A 584 -35.12 2.35 0.54
C GLU A 584 -33.93 1.37 0.36
N PHE A 585 -32.79 1.62 1.00
CA PHE A 585 -31.54 0.89 0.82
C PHE A 585 -31.40 -0.37 1.70
N LEU A 586 -32.45 -1.18 1.71
CA LEU A 586 -32.42 -2.50 2.34
C LEU A 586 -31.84 -3.53 1.38
N ALA A 587 -30.79 -4.23 1.83
CA ALA A 587 -30.20 -5.31 1.05
C ALA A 587 -31.27 -6.37 0.74
N PRO A 588 -31.44 -6.79 -0.53
CA PRO A 588 -32.41 -7.82 -0.88
C PRO A 588 -32.04 -9.14 -0.21
N ARG A 589 -33.06 -9.93 0.15
CA ARG A 589 -32.84 -11.29 0.66
C ARG A 589 -32.53 -12.21 -0.51
N ALA A 590 -31.63 -13.16 -0.29
CA ALA A 590 -31.37 -14.23 -1.24
C ALA A 590 -32.65 -15.02 -1.55
N ALA A 591 -32.89 -15.31 -2.82
CA ALA A 591 -34.02 -16.14 -3.21
C ALA A 591 -33.73 -17.62 -2.92
N ASN A 592 -34.71 -18.32 -2.32
CA ASN A 592 -34.63 -19.76 -2.10
C ASN A 592 -34.87 -20.50 -3.43
N TYR A 593 -33.79 -20.83 -4.13
CA TYR A 593 -33.82 -21.56 -5.41
C TYR A 593 -32.83 -22.72 -5.42
N ARG A 594 -33.33 -23.93 -5.72
CA ARG A 594 -32.58 -25.19 -5.75
C ARG A 594 -32.19 -25.66 -7.16
N GLY A 595 -32.52 -24.92 -8.21
CA GLY A 595 -32.12 -25.26 -9.57
C GLY A 595 -30.62 -25.01 -9.83
N SER A 596 -30.15 -25.44 -11.00
CA SER A 596 -28.77 -25.25 -11.45
C SER A 596 -28.44 -23.77 -11.66
N LEU A 597 -27.14 -23.46 -11.56
CA LEU A 597 -26.59 -22.16 -11.95
C LEU A 597 -26.56 -22.07 -13.47
N SER A 598 -27.08 -20.98 -14.01
CA SER A 598 -26.84 -20.58 -15.39
C SER A 598 -25.37 -20.18 -15.58
N GLN A 599 -24.88 -20.33 -16.81
CA GLN A 599 -23.55 -19.86 -17.18
C GLN A 599 -23.48 -18.34 -16.98
N ASP A 600 -22.39 -17.88 -16.38
CA ASP A 600 -22.14 -16.45 -16.23
C ASP A 600 -21.96 -15.82 -17.62
N GLU A 601 -22.62 -14.70 -17.87
CA GLU A 601 -22.71 -14.08 -19.20
C GLU A 601 -21.71 -12.94 -19.37
N GLY A 602 -20.97 -12.54 -18.33
CA GLY A 602 -20.08 -11.40 -18.47
C GLY A 602 -20.87 -10.10 -18.51
N ILE A 603 -20.26 -9.09 -19.12
CA ILE A 603 -20.93 -7.85 -19.50
C ILE A 603 -22.13 -8.03 -20.46
N LEU A 604 -22.33 -9.22 -21.06
CA LEU A 604 -23.36 -9.44 -22.08
C LEU A 604 -24.79 -9.38 -21.54
N TRP A 605 -25.00 -9.49 -20.23
CA TRP A 605 -26.34 -9.34 -19.65
C TRP A 605 -26.91 -7.93 -19.93
N LEU A 606 -26.07 -6.89 -19.95
CA LEU A 606 -26.46 -5.53 -20.33
C LEU A 606 -26.85 -5.45 -21.82
N MET A 607 -26.17 -6.19 -22.69
CA MET A 607 -26.52 -6.27 -24.12
C MET A 607 -27.85 -6.98 -24.33
N ARG A 608 -28.12 -8.06 -23.58
CA ARG A 608 -29.41 -8.76 -23.61
C ARG A 608 -30.54 -7.92 -23.01
N LEU A 609 -30.24 -7.09 -22.01
CA LEU A 609 -31.17 -6.09 -21.50
C LEU A 609 -31.51 -5.08 -22.60
N ALA A 610 -30.51 -4.57 -23.33
CA ALA A 610 -30.68 -3.69 -24.49
C ALA A 610 -31.54 -4.31 -25.60
N ASN A 611 -31.42 -5.61 -25.83
CA ASN A 611 -32.16 -6.32 -26.88
C ASN A 611 -33.51 -6.88 -26.39
N GLY A 612 -33.85 -6.73 -25.11
CA GLY A 612 -35.07 -7.31 -24.52
C GLY A 612 -35.09 -8.85 -24.48
N THR A 613 -33.92 -9.50 -24.56
CA THR A 613 -33.78 -10.97 -24.61
C THR A 613 -33.32 -11.58 -23.28
N LEU A 614 -33.08 -10.77 -22.24
CA LEU A 614 -32.53 -11.25 -20.97
C LEU A 614 -33.39 -12.33 -20.30
N VAL A 615 -34.72 -12.24 -20.40
CA VAL A 615 -35.68 -13.15 -19.75
C VAL A 615 -36.33 -14.13 -20.74
N ARG A 616 -36.09 -13.99 -22.04
CA ARG A 616 -36.65 -14.92 -23.03
C ARG A 616 -35.89 -16.24 -22.95
N SER A 617 -36.59 -17.32 -22.59
CA SER A 617 -36.07 -18.68 -22.72
C SER A 617 -35.72 -18.94 -24.18
N THR A 618 -34.52 -19.43 -24.45
CA THR A 618 -34.30 -20.31 -25.60
C THR A 618 -35.32 -21.44 -25.48
N GLN A 619 -36.39 -21.35 -26.26
CA GLN A 619 -37.16 -22.54 -26.63
C GLN A 619 -36.29 -23.43 -27.51
#